data_AF-A0AAD5K470-F1
#
_entry.id   AF-A0AAD5K470-F1
#
_cell.length_a   1.000
_cell.length_b   1.000
_cell.length_c   1.000
_cell.angle_alpha   90.00
_cell.angle_beta   90.00
_cell.angle_gamma   90.00
#
_symmetry.space_group_name_H-M   'P 1'
#
loop_
_entity.id
_entity.type
_entity.pdbx_description
1 polymer ?
#
loop_
_entity_poly.entity_id
_entity_poly.type
_entity_poly.pdbx_seq_one_letter_code
_entity_poly.pdbx_strand_id
1 'polypeptide(L)'
;ENNELKKDLYRVLDECWKSASRSAASKIREGESYNLQVVKEWAKNLAEHNHYTGNSFFTEAVQEFSKRLGFLIGLPHNEVPHDATLCHHPVQNDMVRLASPPRVVGYADARR
;
A
#
# COMPACT_ATOMS: atom_id res chain seq x y z
N GLU A 1 39.98 6.74 -8.82
CA GLU A 1 38.84 6.86 -7.89
C GLU A 1 38.76 5.63 -7.01
N ASN A 2 38.69 5.81 -5.69
CA ASN A 2 38.66 4.71 -4.73
C ASN A 2 37.18 4.47 -4.37
N ASN A 3 36.41 3.79 -5.26
CA ASN A 3 35.07 3.20 -5.01
C ASN A 3 34.33 2.75 -6.30
N GLU A 4 34.91 2.82 -7.51
CA GLU A 4 34.18 2.47 -8.75
C GLU A 4 33.63 1.04 -8.75
N LEU A 5 34.41 0.06 -8.29
CA LEU A 5 33.95 -1.33 -8.15
C LEU A 5 32.70 -1.47 -7.27
N LYS A 6 32.57 -0.64 -6.23
CA LYS A 6 31.42 -0.63 -5.33
C LYS A 6 30.19 -0.04 -6.03
N LYS A 7 30.37 1.05 -6.78
CA LYS A 7 29.29 1.67 -7.56
C LYS A 7 28.78 0.73 -8.65
N ASP A 8 29.69 0.05 -9.34
CA ASP A 8 29.35 -0.94 -10.37
C ASP A 8 28.60 -2.12 -9.76
N LEU A 9 29.05 -2.63 -8.61
CA LEU A 9 28.33 -3.66 -7.88
C LEU A 9 26.90 -3.23 -7.54
N TYR A 10 26.70 -2.01 -7.03
CA TYR A 10 25.36 -1.51 -6.72
C TYR A 10 24.47 -1.37 -7.94
N ARG A 11 25.02 -0.94 -9.08
CA ARG A 11 24.30 -0.89 -10.35
C ARG A 11 23.85 -2.27 -10.80
N VAL A 12 24.73 -3.27 -10.73
CA VAL A 12 24.39 -4.66 -11.07
C VAL A 12 23.31 -5.20 -10.14
N LEU A 13 23.42 -4.93 -8.83
CA LEU A 13 22.41 -5.37 -7.86
C LEU A 13 21.04 -4.73 -8.09
N ASP A 14 20.98 -3.45 -8.45
CA ASP A 14 19.73 -2.78 -8.83
C ASP A 14 19.06 -3.46 -10.04
N GLU A 15 19.83 -3.77 -11.08
CA GLU A 15 19.33 -4.52 -12.25
C GLU A 15 18.84 -5.93 -11.87
N CYS A 16 19.57 -6.63 -11.00
CA CYS A 16 19.15 -7.93 -10.47
C CYS A 16 17.81 -7.84 -9.74
N TRP A 17 17.60 -6.81 -8.91
CA TRP A 17 16.33 -6.59 -8.21
C TRP A 17 15.17 -6.28 -9.16
N LYS A 18 15.40 -5.44 -10.18
CA LYS A 18 14.40 -5.15 -11.22
C LYS A 18 14.03 -6.42 -11.97
N SER A 19 15.02 -7.22 -12.38
CA SER A 19 14.81 -8.49 -13.07
C SER A 19 14.05 -9.51 -12.22
N ALA A 20 14.45 -9.69 -10.95
CA ALA A 20 13.78 -10.57 -10.01
C ALA A 20 12.32 -10.17 -9.79
N SER A 21 12.04 -8.87 -9.63
CA SER A 21 10.68 -8.35 -9.47
C SER A 21 9.81 -8.62 -10.71
N ARG A 22 10.38 -8.45 -11.92
CA ARG A 22 9.71 -8.78 -13.19
C ARG A 22 9.40 -10.27 -13.31
N SER A 23 10.37 -11.11 -12.94
CA SER A 23 10.25 -12.57 -13.01
C SER A 23 9.19 -13.08 -12.04
N ALA A 24 9.23 -12.65 -10.77
CA ALA A 24 8.24 -13.00 -9.77
C ALA A 24 6.82 -12.55 -10.19
N ALA A 25 6.69 -11.34 -10.73
CA ALA A 25 5.41 -10.87 -11.26
C ALA A 25 4.92 -11.69 -12.46
N SER A 26 5.80 -12.24 -13.31
CA SER A 26 5.40 -13.16 -14.39
C SER A 26 4.85 -14.46 -13.84
N LYS A 27 5.59 -15.06 -12.91
CA LYS A 27 5.20 -16.30 -12.25
C LYS A 27 3.85 -16.20 -11.55
N ILE A 28 3.52 -15.05 -10.94
CA ILE A 28 2.19 -14.82 -10.37
C ILE A 28 1.10 -14.82 -11.45
N ARG A 29 1.34 -14.20 -12.62
CA ARG A 29 0.37 -14.23 -13.73
C ARG A 29 0.19 -15.64 -14.29
N GLU A 30 1.20 -16.49 -14.15
CA GLU A 30 1.17 -17.91 -14.52
C GLU A 30 0.50 -18.79 -13.44
N GLY A 31 0.13 -18.23 -12.29
CA GLY A 31 -0.59 -18.91 -11.21
C GLY A 31 0.28 -19.32 -10.01
N GLU A 32 1.57 -18.95 -9.96
CA GLU A 32 2.36 -19.08 -8.74
C GLU A 32 1.82 -18.13 -7.65
N SER A 33 1.98 -18.53 -6.39
CA SER A 33 1.70 -17.67 -5.24
C SER A 33 2.91 -17.61 -4.34
N TYR A 34 3.19 -16.43 -3.80
CA TYR A 34 4.25 -16.24 -2.82
C TYR A 34 3.64 -16.01 -1.44
N ASN A 35 4.34 -16.49 -0.42
CA ASN A 35 3.98 -16.20 0.95
C ASN A 35 4.10 -14.69 1.22
N LEU A 36 3.05 -14.10 1.79
CA LEU A 36 2.99 -12.66 2.08
C LEU A 36 4.18 -12.16 2.92
N GLN A 37 4.60 -12.93 3.93
CA GLN A 37 5.71 -12.55 4.80
C GLN A 37 7.03 -12.50 4.04
N VAL A 38 7.21 -13.41 3.09
CA VAL A 38 8.40 -13.45 2.22
C VAL A 38 8.45 -12.20 1.34
N VAL A 39 7.32 -11.81 0.73
CA VAL A 39 7.26 -10.59 -0.11
C VAL A 39 7.47 -9.32 0.72
N LYS A 40 6.96 -9.27 1.96
CA LYS A 40 7.22 -8.16 2.89
C LYS A 40 8.71 -8.06 3.24
N GLU A 41 9.35 -9.20 3.48
CA GLU A 41 10.78 -9.22 3.79
C GLU A 41 11.62 -8.77 2.59
N TRP A 42 11.25 -9.15 1.36
CA TRP A 42 11.90 -8.62 0.16
C TRP A 42 11.78 -7.11 0.05
N ALA A 43 10.57 -6.57 0.28
CA ALA A 43 10.32 -5.13 0.26
C ALA A 43 11.17 -4.39 1.30
N LYS A 44 11.23 -4.92 2.52
CA LYS A 44 12.04 -4.38 3.62
C LYS A 44 13.52 -4.38 3.26
N ASN A 45 14.07 -5.51 2.81
CA ASN A 45 15.49 -5.62 2.46
C ASN A 45 15.88 -4.69 1.32
N LEU A 46 15.02 -4.55 0.32
CA LEU A 46 15.25 -3.62 -0.79
C LEU A 46 15.22 -2.15 -0.33
N ALA A 47 14.28 -1.79 0.55
CA ALA A 47 14.22 -0.45 1.13
C ALA A 47 15.44 -0.14 2.00
N GLU A 48 15.91 -1.10 2.80
CA GLU A 48 17.13 -0.98 3.61
C GLU A 48 18.37 -0.78 2.72
N HIS A 49 18.53 -1.57 1.66
CA HIS A 49 19.63 -1.37 0.70
C HIS A 49 19.59 0.02 0.04
N ASN A 50 18.40 0.51 -0.33
CA ASN A 50 18.27 1.86 -0.86
C ASN A 50 18.71 2.92 0.17
N HIS A 51 18.27 2.77 1.41
CA HIS A 51 18.64 3.66 2.51
C HIS A 51 20.17 3.66 2.76
N TYR A 52 20.81 2.50 2.84
CA TYR A 52 22.25 2.37 3.07
C TYR A 52 23.11 2.98 1.95
N THR A 53 22.55 3.11 0.76
CA THR A 53 23.22 3.72 -0.39
C THR A 53 22.80 5.18 -0.63
N GLY A 54 22.13 5.82 0.34
CA GLY A 54 21.73 7.22 0.25
C GLY A 54 20.60 7.48 -0.74
N ASN A 55 19.78 6.48 -1.04
CA ASN A 55 18.67 6.52 -1.99
C ASN A 55 19.05 6.84 -3.45
N SER A 56 20.31 6.59 -3.84
CA SER A 56 20.78 6.91 -5.20
C SER A 56 20.88 5.70 -6.13
N PHE A 57 21.03 4.48 -5.60
CA PHE A 57 21.31 3.30 -6.43
C PHE A 57 20.12 2.36 -6.61
N PHE A 58 19.27 2.18 -5.60
CA PHE A 58 18.18 1.18 -5.63
C PHE A 58 16.79 1.80 -5.80
N THR A 59 16.71 3.11 -6.04
CA THR A 59 15.43 3.82 -6.15
C THR A 59 14.58 3.28 -7.31
N GLU A 60 15.20 2.93 -8.43
CA GLU A 60 14.49 2.30 -9.55
C GLU A 60 14.00 0.89 -9.20
N ALA A 61 14.83 0.06 -8.57
CA ALA A 61 14.39 -1.25 -8.07
C ALA A 61 13.22 -1.14 -7.08
N VAL A 62 13.25 -0.19 -6.13
CA VAL A 62 12.16 0.04 -5.17
C VAL A 62 10.86 0.40 -5.90
N GLN A 63 10.93 1.28 -6.90
CA GLN A 63 9.77 1.66 -7.71
C GLN A 63 9.24 0.47 -8.52
N GLU A 64 10.13 -0.29 -9.17
CA GLU A 64 9.76 -1.45 -9.97
C GLU A 64 9.13 -2.56 -9.11
N PHE A 65 9.69 -2.81 -7.92
CA PHE A 65 9.12 -3.74 -6.94
C PHE A 65 7.73 -3.28 -6.49
N SER A 66 7.59 -2.02 -6.10
CA SER A 66 6.31 -1.46 -5.61
C SER A 66 5.24 -1.54 -6.69
N LYS A 67 5.58 -1.20 -7.94
CA LYS A 67 4.68 -1.29 -9.09
C LYS A 67 4.21 -2.72 -9.35
N ARG A 68 5.11 -3.71 -9.24
CA ARG A 68 4.81 -5.08 -9.68
C ARG A 68 4.32 -6.00 -8.59
N LEU A 69 4.78 -5.82 -7.36
CA LEU A 69 4.55 -6.73 -6.24
C LEU A 69 3.94 -6.01 -5.03
N GLY A 70 3.87 -4.67 -5.04
CA GLY A 70 3.32 -3.88 -3.95
C GLY A 70 1.88 -4.25 -3.59
N PHE A 71 1.07 -4.62 -4.58
CA PHE A 71 -0.31 -5.05 -4.36
C PHE A 71 -0.42 -6.29 -3.45
N LEU A 72 0.58 -7.19 -3.46
CA LEU A 72 0.58 -8.37 -2.60
C LEU A 72 0.69 -7.98 -1.13
N ILE A 73 1.40 -6.90 -0.84
CA ILE A 73 1.67 -6.43 0.53
C ILE A 73 0.78 -5.26 0.94
N GLY A 74 -0.26 -4.96 0.16
CA GLY A 74 -1.22 -3.90 0.44
C GLY A 74 -0.70 -2.48 0.19
N LEU A 75 0.38 -2.33 -0.59
CA LEU A 75 0.80 -1.00 -1.06
C LEU A 75 -0.16 -0.52 -2.15
N PRO A 76 -0.56 0.76 -2.14
CA PRO A 76 -1.31 1.33 -3.25
C PRO A 76 -0.46 1.20 -4.51
N HIS A 77 -1.05 0.69 -5.59
CA HIS A 77 -0.41 0.76 -6.89
C HIS A 77 -0.24 2.25 -7.18
N ASN A 78 1.00 2.76 -7.24
CA ASN A 78 1.26 4.14 -7.65
C ASN A 78 0.80 4.28 -9.10
N GLU A 79 -0.48 4.58 -9.28
CA GLU A 79 -0.94 5.29 -10.44
C GLU A 79 -0.20 6.62 -10.43
N VAL A 80 0.53 6.89 -11.50
CA VAL A 80 1.08 8.22 -11.78
C VAL A 80 -0.05 9.22 -11.51
N PRO A 81 0.14 10.27 -10.69
CA PRO A 81 -0.89 11.28 -10.51
C PRO A 81 -1.05 12.05 -11.82
N HIS A 82 -1.95 11.55 -12.68
CA HIS A 82 -2.59 12.35 -13.71
C HIS A 82 -3.82 12.97 -13.07
N ASP A 83 -3.71 14.27 -12.90
CA ASP A 83 -4.76 15.20 -12.56
C ASP A 83 -5.38 15.14 -11.17
N ALA A 84 -5.34 16.32 -10.57
CA ALA A 84 -6.22 16.73 -9.50
C ALA A 84 -7.68 16.47 -9.90
N THR A 85 -8.29 15.46 -9.31
CA THR A 85 -9.70 15.52 -8.95
C THR A 85 -9.85 14.91 -7.57
N LEU A 86 -9.64 15.77 -6.58
CA LEU A 86 -10.13 15.59 -5.22
C LEU A 86 -11.63 15.32 -5.30
N CYS A 87 -12.02 14.04 -5.28
CA CYS A 87 -13.39 13.65 -5.01
C CYS A 87 -13.68 13.94 -3.53
N HIS A 88 -13.99 15.20 -3.23
CA HIS A 88 -14.64 15.60 -1.99
C HIS A 88 -15.92 14.78 -1.83
N HIS A 89 -15.93 13.84 -0.89
CA HIS A 89 -17.19 13.33 -0.34
C HIS A 89 -17.63 14.32 0.75
N PRO A 90 -18.74 15.05 0.58
CA PRO A 90 -19.37 15.71 1.72
C PRO A 90 -19.98 14.61 2.59
N VAL A 91 -19.56 14.56 3.86
CA VAL A 91 -20.28 13.85 4.91
C VAL A 91 -21.66 14.51 5.05
N GLN A 92 -22.68 13.97 4.38
CA GLN A 92 -24.07 14.27 4.71
C GLN A 92 -24.50 13.37 5.86
N ASN A 93 -24.47 13.97 7.03
CA ASN A 93 -25.09 13.52 8.25
C ASN A 93 -26.61 13.72 8.11
N ASP A 94 -27.38 12.67 7.80
CA ASP A 94 -28.85 12.74 7.88
C ASP A 94 -29.46 11.46 8.45
N MET A 95 -29.79 11.58 9.73
CA MET A 95 -30.81 10.92 10.53
C MET A 95 -31.52 9.70 9.94
N VAL A 96 -31.15 8.53 10.47
CA VAL A 96 -32.00 7.34 10.50
C VAL A 96 -33.23 7.61 11.40
N ARG A 97 -34.37 7.95 10.79
CA ARG A 97 -35.69 7.84 11.41
C ARG A 97 -36.05 6.34 11.52
N LEU A 98 -35.72 5.73 12.66
CA LEU A 98 -36.30 4.43 13.04
C LEU A 98 -37.43 4.62 14.06
N ALA A 99 -38.45 3.80 13.87
CA ALA A 99 -39.79 3.84 14.45
C ALA A 99 -39.86 3.75 16.00
N SER A 100 -40.95 4.32 16.53
CA SER A 100 -41.39 4.24 17.94
C SER A 100 -41.65 2.82 18.45
N PRO A 101 -41.58 2.64 19.78
CA PRO A 101 -42.51 1.78 20.53
C PRO A 101 -43.26 2.52 21.68
N PRO A 102 -44.26 1.89 22.34
CA PRO A 102 -45.44 2.59 22.89
C PRO A 102 -45.48 2.86 24.41
N ARG A 103 -46.34 3.85 24.75
CA ARG A 103 -47.22 4.08 25.93
C ARG A 103 -46.79 3.63 27.34
N VAL A 104 -46.68 4.60 28.25
CA VAL A 104 -46.96 4.45 29.69
C VAL A 104 -48.10 5.39 30.09
N VAL A 105 -49.10 4.82 30.75
CA VAL A 105 -50.33 5.41 31.23
C VAL A 105 -50.07 6.15 32.54
N GLY A 106 -50.36 7.45 32.60
CA GLY A 106 -50.38 8.22 33.85
C GLY A 106 -51.82 8.45 34.30
N TYR A 107 -52.30 7.67 35.27
CA TYR A 107 -53.44 8.06 36.10
C TYR A 107 -52.90 8.60 37.43
N ALA A 108 -53.24 9.84 37.75
CA ALA A 108 -53.44 10.28 39.13
C ALA A 108 -54.32 11.54 39.11
N ASP A 109 -55.60 11.32 39.38
CA ASP A 109 -56.58 12.30 39.83
C ASP A 109 -56.10 12.88 41.18
N ALA A 110 -56.09 14.20 41.32
CA ALA A 110 -56.11 14.85 42.62
C ALA A 110 -57.07 16.04 42.54
N ARG A 111 -58.34 15.75 42.76
CA ARG A 111 -59.36 16.73 43.12
C ARG A 111 -59.00 17.50 44.40
N ARG A 112 -59.33 18.78 44.31
CA ARG A 112 -59.90 19.68 45.33
C ARG A 112 -58.95 20.62 46.06
#